data_AF-A0A7C8Q2A9-F1
#
_entry.id   AF-A0A7C8Q2A9-F1
#
_cell.length_a   1.000
_cell.length_b   1.000
_cell.length_c   1.000
_cell.angle_alpha   90.00
_cell.angle_beta   90.00
_cell.angle_gamma   90.00
#
_symmetry.space_group_name_H-M   'P 1'
#
loop_
_entity.id
_entity.type
_entity.pdbx_description
1 polymer ?
#
loop_
_entity_poly.entity_id
_entity_poly.type
_entity_poly.pdbx_seq_one_letter_code
_entity_poly.pdbx_strand_id
1 'polypeptide(L)'
;MPALITNYSSEPEYSSYELRQKIRRGEIKGSTSGLARTMQANLIVLPSRYAKDFRNLCLRNPVPCPLLEYTSRGDYTSRLALDSDLRTDIPAYNVFKDGKLVSRRKSNIMDEWTDDHVGFLIGCSYSFETALKEAGLEPMCSKKNMAVPMYVTNIPLNSAGVFSGYYVVSMRSYKPCDIPRVREITGQYIKQHGEPIAWGWEGAEKIGVKRKIEMGLVDFGDFVDIPDDEVPVFWGCGVTPQVAVQESRLKGVVMSHLPGYVYASFFDSITLYIQPFPVTASPSIPGAAYAQSRIDQDTIGANAVTSRFPLFFAVVVIVEEKFFTSSKSLIRICPQFNVCHGSGS
;
A
#
# COMPACT_ATOMS: atom_id res chain seq x y z
N MET A 1 -13.98 5.93 -21.74
CA MET A 1 -12.61 5.64 -21.27
C MET A 1 -12.00 4.68 -22.28
N PRO A 2 -10.84 4.92 -22.90
CA PRO A 2 -10.22 3.88 -23.72
C PRO A 2 -9.66 2.79 -22.80
N ALA A 3 -9.94 1.53 -23.15
CA ALA A 3 -9.57 0.34 -22.40
C ALA A 3 -8.09 0.37 -21.96
N LEU A 4 -7.84 0.07 -20.69
CA LEU A 4 -6.51 -0.19 -20.18
C LEU A 4 -5.95 -1.38 -20.96
N ILE A 5 -4.74 -1.27 -21.51
CA ILE A 5 -4.07 -2.36 -22.19
C ILE A 5 -3.12 -2.97 -21.17
N THR A 6 -3.43 -4.17 -20.68
CA THR A 6 -2.56 -5.01 -19.86
C THR A 6 -2.21 -6.25 -20.66
N ASN A 7 -1.13 -6.21 -21.44
CA ASN A 7 -0.51 -7.44 -21.93
C ASN A 7 0.30 -8.02 -20.76
N TYR A 8 -0.27 -8.98 -20.04
CA TYR A 8 0.44 -9.76 -19.03
C TYR A 8 1.21 -10.90 -19.72
N SER A 9 2.35 -10.60 -20.33
CA SER A 9 3.33 -11.62 -20.74
C SER A 9 4.01 -12.25 -19.52
N SER A 10 4.40 -13.53 -19.62
CA SER A 10 5.01 -14.31 -18.53
C SER A 10 6.42 -13.83 -18.15
N GLU A 11 7.09 -13.09 -19.02
CA GLU A 11 8.38 -12.43 -18.75
C GLU A 11 8.17 -10.91 -18.74
N PRO A 12 8.78 -10.18 -17.77
CA PRO A 12 8.74 -8.72 -17.76
C PRO A 12 9.44 -8.23 -19.01
N GLU A 13 8.79 -7.32 -19.73
CA GLU A 13 9.31 -6.79 -20.98
C GLU A 13 10.57 -5.93 -20.75
N TYR A 14 10.71 -5.34 -19.55
CA TYR A 14 11.80 -4.43 -19.22
C TYR A 14 12.33 -4.65 -17.79
N SER A 15 13.62 -4.38 -17.59
CA SER A 15 14.11 -4.08 -16.24
C SER A 15 13.48 -2.77 -15.73
N SER A 16 13.40 -2.58 -14.42
CA SER A 16 12.77 -1.36 -13.88
C SER A 16 13.53 -0.09 -14.26
N TYR A 17 14.84 -0.15 -14.39
CA TYR A 17 15.66 0.94 -14.89
C TYR A 17 15.32 1.27 -16.35
N GLU A 18 15.32 0.27 -17.25
CA GLU A 18 14.98 0.50 -18.66
C GLU A 18 13.56 1.03 -18.82
N LEU A 19 12.60 0.51 -18.05
CA LEU A 19 11.23 0.98 -18.04
C LEU A 19 11.16 2.48 -17.70
N ARG A 20 11.80 2.92 -16.60
CA ARG A 20 11.85 4.35 -16.23
C ARG A 20 12.50 5.20 -17.31
N GLN A 21 13.62 4.75 -17.89
CA GLN A 21 14.32 5.48 -18.95
C GLN A 21 13.46 5.63 -20.22
N LYS A 22 12.72 4.58 -20.61
CA LYS A 22 11.79 4.61 -21.74
C LYS A 22 10.60 5.53 -21.48
N ILE A 23 10.07 5.52 -20.26
CA ILE A 23 8.99 6.43 -19.83
C ILE A 23 9.49 7.89 -19.89
N ARG A 24 10.68 8.17 -19.34
CA ARG A 24 11.31 9.50 -19.35
C ARG A 24 11.50 10.05 -20.77
N ARG A 25 11.84 9.19 -21.73
CA ARG A 25 11.95 9.54 -23.16
C ARG A 25 10.60 9.60 -23.90
N GLY A 26 9.50 9.28 -23.22
CA GLY A 26 8.15 9.29 -23.79
C GLY A 26 7.87 8.12 -24.75
N GLU A 27 8.67 7.05 -24.71
CA GLU A 27 8.46 5.84 -25.53
C GLU A 27 7.29 5.01 -24.99
N ILE A 28 7.13 4.97 -23.68
CA ILE A 28 6.02 4.26 -23.01
C ILE A 28 5.03 5.31 -22.50
N LYS A 29 3.78 5.25 -23.02
CA LYS A 29 2.68 6.18 -22.68
C LYS A 29 1.41 5.45 -22.23
N GLY A 30 1.50 4.13 -22.06
CA GLY A 30 0.43 3.22 -21.65
C GLY A 30 0.52 2.83 -20.18
N SER A 31 -0.34 1.89 -19.77
CA SER A 31 -0.29 1.28 -18.44
C SER A 31 1.09 0.66 -18.19
N THR A 32 1.56 0.75 -16.94
CA THR A 32 2.82 0.09 -16.51
C THR A 32 2.57 -1.28 -15.88
N SER A 33 1.32 -1.72 -15.78
CA SER A 33 0.95 -3.03 -15.25
C SER A 33 1.63 -4.14 -16.05
N GLY A 34 2.35 -5.02 -15.36
CA GLY A 34 3.03 -6.18 -15.98
C GLY A 34 4.33 -5.87 -16.73
N LEU A 35 4.72 -4.60 -16.89
CA LEU A 35 5.95 -4.24 -17.65
C LEU A 35 7.26 -4.49 -16.89
N ALA A 36 7.22 -4.59 -15.56
CA ALA A 36 8.37 -4.89 -14.71
C ALA A 36 7.94 -5.78 -13.52
N ARG A 37 8.80 -6.72 -13.12
CA ARG A 37 8.60 -7.62 -11.96
C ARG A 37 8.85 -6.95 -10.60
N THR A 38 9.54 -5.83 -10.59
CA THR A 38 9.87 -5.07 -9.38
C THR A 38 8.63 -4.45 -8.73
N MET A 39 8.73 -4.12 -7.45
CA MET A 39 7.68 -3.44 -6.72
C MET A 39 7.26 -2.15 -7.42
N GLN A 40 5.95 -1.97 -7.57
CA GLN A 40 5.34 -0.79 -8.15
C GLN A 40 4.72 0.10 -7.06
N ALA A 41 4.82 1.42 -7.25
CA ALA A 41 4.35 2.40 -6.29
C ALA A 41 3.44 3.46 -6.94
N ASN A 42 2.38 3.79 -6.21
CA ASN A 42 1.52 4.93 -6.47
C ASN A 42 2.23 6.21 -6.01
N LEU A 43 2.10 7.31 -6.76
CA LEU A 43 2.65 8.62 -6.39
C LEU A 43 1.54 9.61 -6.00
N ILE A 44 1.77 10.32 -4.90
CA ILE A 44 1.07 11.56 -4.50
C ILE A 44 2.12 12.62 -4.15
N VAL A 45 1.96 13.85 -4.62
CA VAL A 45 2.84 14.97 -4.35
C VAL A 45 2.03 16.11 -3.76
N LEU A 46 2.43 16.57 -2.58
CA LEU A 46 1.68 17.56 -1.80
C LEU A 46 2.56 18.76 -1.42
N PRO A 47 1.98 19.96 -1.21
CA PRO A 47 2.67 21.04 -0.53
C PRO A 47 3.15 20.62 0.87
N SER A 48 4.35 21.06 1.25
CA SER A 48 5.08 20.57 2.44
C SER A 48 4.30 20.76 3.74
N ARG A 49 3.47 21.80 3.81
CA ARG A 49 2.55 22.05 4.94
C ARG A 49 1.60 20.90 5.26
N TYR A 50 1.24 20.07 4.27
CA TYR A 50 0.37 18.90 4.46
C TYR A 50 1.14 17.59 4.65
N ALA A 51 2.47 17.62 4.51
CA ALA A 51 3.28 16.41 4.52
C ALA A 51 3.21 15.66 5.86
N LYS A 52 3.24 16.38 6.99
CA LYS A 52 3.14 15.77 8.33
C LYS A 52 1.80 15.07 8.53
N ASP A 53 0.71 15.73 8.14
CA ASP A 53 -0.65 15.20 8.26
C ASP A 53 -0.81 13.94 7.40
N PHE A 54 -0.30 13.97 6.17
CA PHE A 54 -0.38 12.84 5.25
C PHE A 54 0.45 11.64 5.74
N ARG A 55 1.66 11.89 6.27
CA ARG A 55 2.46 10.84 6.91
C ARG A 55 1.72 10.21 8.08
N ASN A 56 1.10 11.02 8.93
CA ASN A 56 0.32 10.52 10.06
C ASN A 56 -0.91 9.75 9.60
N LEU A 57 -1.57 10.16 8.51
CA LEU A 57 -2.67 9.42 7.90
C LEU A 57 -2.19 8.02 7.48
N CYS A 58 -1.06 7.92 6.77
CA CYS A 58 -0.51 6.63 6.36
C CYS A 58 -0.11 5.75 7.55
N LEU A 59 0.51 6.33 8.58
CA LEU A 59 0.90 5.59 9.80
C LEU A 59 -0.31 5.05 10.57
N ARG A 60 -1.40 5.82 10.63
CA ARG A 60 -2.65 5.42 11.32
C ARG A 60 -3.51 4.46 10.49
N ASN A 61 -3.25 4.37 9.19
CA ASN A 61 -3.98 3.53 8.24
C ASN A 61 -2.97 2.78 7.34
N PRO A 62 -2.15 1.86 7.87
CA PRO A 62 -1.05 1.26 7.13
C PRO A 62 -1.50 0.27 6.04
N VAL A 63 -2.66 -0.36 6.21
CA VAL A 63 -3.21 -1.33 5.24
C VAL A 63 -3.72 -0.64 3.96
N PRO A 64 -4.56 0.42 4.01
CA PRO A 64 -4.99 1.11 2.78
C PRO A 64 -3.97 2.12 2.27
N CYS A 65 -3.09 2.62 3.14
CA CYS A 65 -2.06 3.62 2.81
C CYS A 65 -0.65 3.11 3.15
N PRO A 66 -0.19 1.99 2.54
CA PRO A 66 1.12 1.42 2.83
C PRO A 66 2.22 2.34 2.30
N LEU A 67 2.69 3.26 3.15
CA LEU A 67 3.74 4.20 2.77
C LEU A 67 5.08 3.48 2.62
N LEU A 68 5.65 3.55 1.41
CA LEU A 68 6.96 2.98 1.07
C LEU A 68 8.07 4.01 1.26
N GLU A 69 7.87 5.23 0.77
CA GLU A 69 8.85 6.30 0.85
C GLU A 69 8.16 7.66 0.81
N TYR A 70 8.82 8.68 1.38
CA TYR A 70 8.53 10.07 1.07
C TYR A 70 9.84 10.83 0.85
N THR A 71 9.81 11.84 -0.02
CA THR A 71 10.98 12.66 -0.36
C THR A 71 11.23 13.74 0.70
N SER A 72 12.43 14.32 0.68
CA SER A 72 12.66 15.60 1.36
C SER A 72 11.88 16.71 0.63
N ARG A 73 11.59 17.81 1.32
CA ARG A 73 10.95 18.98 0.70
C ARG A 73 11.79 19.47 -0.50
N GLY A 74 11.14 19.64 -1.65
CA GLY A 74 11.73 20.06 -2.92
C GLY A 74 12.49 18.97 -3.67
N ASP A 75 12.77 17.84 -3.03
CA ASP A 75 13.43 16.70 -3.65
C ASP A 75 12.40 15.84 -4.40
N TYR A 76 12.79 15.40 -5.59
CA TYR A 76 12.00 14.59 -6.52
C TYR A 76 12.67 13.24 -6.82
N THR A 77 13.80 12.95 -6.17
CA THR A 77 14.47 11.65 -6.27
C THR A 77 13.88 10.66 -5.27
N SER A 78 13.93 9.38 -5.60
CA SER A 78 13.44 8.27 -4.77
C SER A 78 14.59 7.33 -4.43
N ARG A 79 14.73 6.95 -3.16
CA ARG A 79 15.69 5.91 -2.74
C ARG A 79 15.25 4.52 -3.15
N LEU A 80 14.01 4.35 -3.60
CA LEU A 80 13.52 3.08 -4.14
C LEU A 80 14.08 2.79 -5.54
N ALA A 81 14.73 3.75 -6.21
CA ALA A 81 15.50 3.45 -7.40
C ALA A 81 16.62 4.47 -7.69
N LEU A 82 17.77 3.97 -8.11
CA LEU A 82 18.87 4.82 -8.59
C LEU A 82 18.48 5.55 -9.88
N ASP A 83 19.06 6.75 -10.05
CA ASP A 83 18.79 7.67 -11.17
C ASP A 83 17.28 7.92 -11.38
N SER A 84 16.55 8.10 -10.29
CA SER A 84 15.11 8.34 -10.34
C SER A 84 14.78 9.83 -10.39
N ASP A 85 13.78 10.15 -11.22
CA ASP A 85 13.14 11.46 -11.23
C ASP A 85 11.62 11.25 -11.26
N LEU A 86 11.00 11.39 -10.08
CA LEU A 86 9.55 11.18 -9.91
C LEU A 86 8.71 12.14 -10.74
N ARG A 87 9.28 13.21 -11.31
CA ARG A 87 8.56 14.15 -12.18
C ARG A 87 8.39 13.62 -13.61
N THR A 88 9.18 12.63 -14.02
CA THR A 88 9.23 12.13 -15.40
C THR A 88 9.16 10.61 -15.53
N ASP A 89 9.44 9.86 -14.46
CA ASP A 89 9.55 8.40 -14.51
C ASP A 89 8.21 7.65 -14.38
N ILE A 90 7.08 8.36 -14.46
CA ILE A 90 5.73 7.79 -14.52
C ILE A 90 5.06 8.24 -15.82
N PRO A 91 4.38 7.37 -16.58
CA PRO A 91 3.95 7.74 -17.93
C PRO A 91 2.78 8.73 -17.99
N ALA A 92 2.04 8.89 -16.90
CA ALA A 92 0.95 9.85 -16.83
C ALA A 92 0.67 10.36 -15.42
N TYR A 93 0.40 11.66 -15.31
CA TYR A 93 0.09 12.36 -14.06
C TYR A 93 -1.23 13.13 -14.15
N ASN A 94 -1.84 13.37 -13.00
CA ASN A 94 -2.91 14.33 -12.78
C ASN A 94 -2.39 15.50 -11.96
N VAL A 95 -2.84 16.72 -12.29
CA VAL A 95 -2.55 17.94 -11.55
C VAL A 95 -3.83 18.56 -11.06
N PHE A 96 -3.86 18.86 -9.77
CA PHE A 96 -4.96 19.51 -9.09
C PHE A 96 -4.50 20.86 -8.55
N LYS A 97 -5.36 21.86 -8.62
CA LYS A 97 -5.16 23.16 -8.00
C LYS A 97 -6.37 23.49 -7.13
N ASP A 98 -6.13 23.75 -5.84
CA ASP A 98 -7.17 24.07 -4.87
C ASP A 98 -8.32 23.04 -4.86
N GLY A 99 -7.96 21.75 -4.92
CA GLY A 99 -8.89 20.62 -4.97
C GLY A 99 -9.59 20.38 -6.31
N LYS A 100 -9.28 21.13 -7.37
CA LYS A 100 -9.87 20.96 -8.71
C LYS A 100 -8.86 20.37 -9.68
N LEU A 101 -9.26 19.36 -10.45
CA LEU A 101 -8.44 18.81 -11.53
C LEU A 101 -8.25 19.88 -12.62
N VAL A 102 -7.01 20.31 -12.84
CA VAL A 102 -6.66 21.33 -13.84
C VAL A 102 -5.91 20.75 -15.03
N SER A 103 -5.28 19.59 -14.87
CA SER A 103 -4.66 18.86 -15.96
C SER A 103 -4.72 17.36 -15.73
N ARG A 104 -5.02 16.61 -16.79
CA ARG A 104 -5.15 15.15 -16.78
C ARG A 104 -4.18 14.56 -17.78
N ARG A 105 -3.54 13.45 -17.41
CA ARG A 105 -2.66 12.66 -18.28
C ARG A 105 -1.49 13.48 -18.83
N LYS A 106 -0.87 14.34 -18.01
CA LYS A 106 0.41 14.97 -18.36
C LYS A 106 1.51 13.90 -18.41
N SER A 107 2.47 14.01 -19.32
CA SER A 107 3.61 13.10 -19.41
C SER A 107 4.72 13.38 -18.37
N ASN A 108 4.69 14.54 -17.72
CA ASN A 108 5.58 14.92 -16.63
C ASN A 108 4.92 15.99 -15.74
N ILE A 109 5.53 16.28 -14.60
CA ILE A 109 5.10 17.32 -13.64
C ILE A 109 6.25 18.27 -13.25
N MET A 110 7.20 18.51 -14.15
CA MET A 110 8.38 19.35 -13.87
C MET A 110 8.01 20.81 -13.59
N ASP A 111 7.02 21.34 -14.29
CA ASP A 111 6.57 22.73 -14.15
C ASP A 111 5.78 22.94 -12.85
N GLU A 112 5.14 21.90 -12.34
CA GLU A 112 4.30 21.94 -11.15
C GLU A 112 5.04 21.63 -9.85
N TRP A 113 6.07 20.79 -9.91
CA TRP A 113 6.81 20.35 -8.72
C TRP A 113 7.86 21.40 -8.32
N THR A 114 7.53 22.19 -7.31
CA THR A 114 8.41 23.23 -6.72
C THR A 114 9.22 22.75 -5.51
N ASP A 115 10.08 23.64 -4.99
CA ASP A 115 10.85 23.48 -3.75
C ASP A 115 9.99 23.36 -2.47
N ASP A 116 8.68 23.58 -2.54
CA ASP A 116 7.73 23.40 -1.44
C ASP A 116 7.01 22.05 -1.48
N HIS A 117 7.30 21.18 -2.44
CA HIS A 117 6.57 19.91 -2.57
C HIS A 117 7.27 18.73 -1.90
N VAL A 118 6.49 17.75 -1.46
CA VAL A 118 6.94 16.46 -0.93
C VAL A 118 6.24 15.35 -1.70
N GLY A 119 7.00 14.41 -2.24
CA GLY A 119 6.49 13.22 -2.91
C GLY A 119 6.29 12.06 -1.93
N PHE A 120 5.24 11.28 -2.13
CA PHE A 120 4.87 10.10 -1.35
C PHE A 120 4.68 8.91 -2.28
N LEU A 121 5.46 7.86 -2.06
CA LEU A 121 5.34 6.59 -2.75
C LEU A 121 4.59 5.60 -1.86
N ILE A 122 3.47 5.10 -2.39
CA ILE A 122 2.53 4.25 -1.66
C ILE A 122 2.47 2.90 -2.36
N GLY A 123 2.51 1.82 -1.60
CA GLY A 123 2.45 0.46 -2.10
C GLY A 123 1.20 0.21 -2.95
N CYS A 124 1.34 -0.69 -3.92
CA CYS A 124 0.29 -1.04 -4.86
C CYS A 124 0.10 -2.55 -4.91
N SER A 125 -1.15 -3.00 -5.10
CA SER A 125 -1.56 -4.41 -5.13
C SER A 125 -1.01 -5.23 -6.29
N TYR A 126 -0.45 -4.60 -7.34
CA TYR A 126 0.02 -5.33 -8.54
C TYR A 126 1.01 -6.45 -8.23
N SER A 127 1.83 -6.27 -7.20
CA SER A 127 2.81 -7.26 -6.76
C SER A 127 2.22 -8.61 -6.38
N PHE A 128 1.07 -8.64 -5.69
CA PHE A 128 0.48 -9.92 -5.27
C PHE A 128 -0.39 -10.56 -6.36
N GLU A 129 -0.84 -9.80 -7.37
CA GLU A 129 -1.60 -10.37 -8.49
C GLU A 129 -0.74 -11.32 -9.33
N THR A 130 0.54 -10.98 -9.53
CA THR A 130 1.49 -11.88 -10.19
C THR A 130 1.63 -13.19 -9.41
N ALA A 131 1.80 -13.12 -8.09
CA ALA A 131 1.91 -14.31 -7.25
C ALA A 131 0.63 -15.15 -7.23
N LEU A 132 -0.55 -14.51 -7.26
CA LEU A 132 -1.83 -15.22 -7.39
C LEU A 132 -1.94 -15.90 -8.75
N LYS A 133 -1.54 -15.24 -9.84
CA LYS A 133 -1.52 -15.82 -11.18
C LYS A 133 -0.62 -17.05 -11.26
N GLU A 134 0.60 -16.96 -10.74
CA GLU A 134 1.55 -18.08 -10.68
C GLU A 134 1.00 -19.26 -9.87
N ALA A 135 0.16 -19.00 -8.89
CA ALA A 135 -0.54 -20.02 -8.10
C ALA A 135 -1.85 -20.54 -8.74
N GLY A 136 -2.18 -20.13 -9.97
CA GLY A 136 -3.41 -20.53 -10.65
C GLY A 136 -4.68 -19.78 -10.21
N LEU A 137 -4.51 -18.71 -9.42
CA LEU A 137 -5.56 -17.88 -8.82
C LEU A 137 -5.65 -16.50 -9.50
N GLU A 138 -5.44 -16.46 -10.83
CA GLU A 138 -5.47 -15.21 -11.59
C GLU A 138 -6.88 -14.56 -11.54
N PRO A 139 -7.00 -13.30 -11.10
CA PRO A 139 -8.28 -12.61 -11.00
C PRO A 139 -8.97 -12.42 -12.36
N MET A 140 -10.31 -12.41 -12.36
CA MET A 140 -11.11 -12.21 -13.58
C MET A 140 -10.86 -10.85 -14.26
N CYS A 141 -10.67 -9.78 -13.48
CA CYS A 141 -10.33 -8.47 -14.05
C CYS A 141 -9.02 -8.52 -14.86
N SER A 142 -8.01 -9.23 -14.36
CA SER A 142 -6.72 -9.40 -15.05
C SER A 142 -6.88 -10.24 -16.32
N LYS A 143 -7.61 -11.35 -16.26
CA LYS A 143 -7.93 -12.20 -17.44
C LYS A 143 -8.66 -11.42 -18.54
N LYS A 144 -9.58 -10.53 -18.16
CA LYS A 144 -10.38 -9.72 -19.07
C LYS A 144 -9.73 -8.38 -19.45
N ASN A 145 -8.53 -8.08 -18.93
CA ASN A 145 -7.86 -6.81 -19.14
C ASN A 145 -8.75 -5.60 -18.75
N MET A 146 -9.32 -5.67 -17.54
CA MET A 146 -10.22 -4.66 -16.97
C MET A 146 -9.60 -4.01 -15.75
N ALA A 147 -9.93 -2.74 -15.48
CA ALA A 147 -9.56 -2.10 -14.23
C ALA A 147 -10.19 -2.85 -13.05
N VAL A 148 -9.41 -3.10 -12.00
CA VAL A 148 -9.93 -3.73 -10.78
C VAL A 148 -11.10 -2.90 -10.22
N PRO A 149 -12.25 -3.50 -9.89
CA PRO A 149 -13.37 -2.78 -9.28
C PRO A 149 -12.98 -2.36 -7.87
N MET A 150 -13.25 -1.10 -7.54
CA MET A 150 -12.95 -0.51 -6.25
C MET A 150 -14.18 0.18 -5.65
N TYR A 151 -14.29 0.09 -4.33
CA TYR A 151 -15.45 0.53 -3.58
C TYR A 151 -15.06 1.35 -2.36
N VAL A 152 -15.73 2.48 -2.18
CA VAL A 152 -15.73 3.24 -0.92
C VAL A 152 -16.60 2.49 0.07
N THR A 153 -16.00 2.10 1.20
CA THR A 153 -16.65 1.36 2.29
C THR A 153 -17.34 2.29 3.29
N ASN A 154 -18.03 1.72 4.27
CA ASN A 154 -18.51 2.43 5.46
C ASN A 154 -17.46 2.55 6.58
N ILE A 155 -16.23 2.05 6.38
CA ILE A 155 -15.16 2.06 7.38
C ILE A 155 -14.48 3.44 7.36
N PRO A 156 -14.55 4.24 8.44
CA PRO A 156 -13.88 5.53 8.47
C PRO A 156 -12.36 5.36 8.57
N LEU A 157 -11.62 6.27 7.96
CA LEU A 157 -10.18 6.38 8.19
C LEU A 157 -9.90 6.95 9.59
N ASN A 158 -8.84 6.46 10.21
CA ASN A 158 -8.25 7.13 11.36
C ASN A 158 -7.64 8.45 10.89
N SER A 159 -8.43 9.52 10.99
CA SER A 159 -8.13 10.83 10.42
C SER A 159 -6.83 11.40 11.00
N ALA A 160 -6.17 12.26 10.22
CA ALA A 160 -4.92 12.92 10.61
C ALA A 160 -4.84 14.33 10.02
N GLY A 161 -4.91 15.33 10.91
CA GLY A 161 -4.89 16.73 10.53
C GLY A 161 -6.02 17.07 9.56
N VAL A 162 -5.68 17.58 8.37
CA VAL A 162 -6.67 17.92 7.34
C VAL A 162 -7.29 16.72 6.63
N PHE A 163 -6.72 15.51 6.79
CA PHE A 163 -7.17 14.32 6.07
C PHE A 163 -8.16 13.49 6.88
N SER A 164 -9.32 13.26 6.26
CA SER A 164 -10.38 12.36 6.71
C SER A 164 -10.99 11.64 5.51
N GLY A 165 -11.93 10.74 5.76
CA GLY A 165 -12.68 10.04 4.70
C GLY A 165 -12.93 8.59 5.06
N TYR A 166 -13.19 7.80 4.03
CA TYR A 166 -13.52 6.38 4.17
C TYR A 166 -12.48 5.50 3.49
N TYR A 167 -12.39 4.27 3.98
CA TYR A 167 -11.53 3.23 3.47
C TYR A 167 -12.01 2.81 2.07
N VAL A 168 -11.09 2.72 1.10
CA VAL A 168 -11.39 2.20 -0.24
C VAL A 168 -10.81 0.80 -0.35
N VAL A 169 -11.63 -0.13 -0.86
CA VAL A 169 -11.22 -1.51 -1.11
C VAL A 169 -11.20 -1.81 -2.60
N SER A 170 -10.28 -2.68 -3.01
CA SER A 170 -10.34 -3.34 -4.33
C SER A 170 -10.96 -4.73 -4.17
N MET A 171 -11.77 -5.15 -5.14
CA MET A 171 -12.50 -6.42 -5.10
C MET A 171 -12.01 -7.36 -6.20
N ARG A 172 -11.84 -8.63 -5.83
CA ARG A 172 -11.63 -9.77 -6.75
C ARG A 172 -12.54 -10.91 -6.28
N SER A 173 -12.91 -11.83 -7.17
CA SER A 173 -13.73 -12.99 -6.82
C SER A 173 -12.89 -14.28 -6.82
N TYR A 174 -13.22 -15.17 -5.89
CA TYR A 174 -12.56 -16.46 -5.71
C TYR A 174 -13.55 -17.51 -5.20
N LYS A 175 -13.26 -18.78 -5.45
CA LYS A 175 -14.01 -19.88 -4.82
C LYS A 175 -13.78 -19.85 -3.31
N PRO A 176 -14.80 -20.15 -2.48
CA PRO A 176 -14.63 -20.20 -1.03
C PRO A 176 -13.48 -21.10 -0.55
N CYS A 177 -13.24 -22.22 -1.25
CA CYS A 177 -12.13 -23.14 -0.93
C CYS A 177 -10.74 -22.55 -1.17
N ASP A 178 -10.62 -21.54 -2.04
CA ASP A 178 -9.34 -20.93 -2.41
C ASP A 178 -8.93 -19.80 -1.45
N ILE A 179 -9.88 -19.27 -0.66
CA ILE A 179 -9.66 -18.12 0.23
C ILE A 179 -8.46 -18.33 1.18
N PRO A 180 -8.29 -19.49 1.86
CA PRO A 180 -7.12 -19.71 2.70
C PRO A 180 -5.80 -19.55 1.94
N ARG A 181 -5.73 -20.07 0.70
CA ARG A 181 -4.54 -19.98 -0.15
C ARG A 181 -4.31 -18.56 -0.66
N VAL A 182 -5.37 -17.86 -1.04
CA VAL A 182 -5.33 -16.43 -1.41
C VAL A 182 -4.75 -15.60 -0.27
N ARG A 183 -5.21 -15.82 0.97
CA ARG A 183 -4.70 -15.14 2.17
C ARG A 183 -3.23 -15.45 2.44
N GLU A 184 -2.84 -16.72 2.35
CA GLU A 184 -1.45 -17.15 2.55
C GLU A 184 -0.49 -16.48 1.55
N ILE A 185 -0.87 -16.39 0.28
CA ILE A 185 -0.06 -15.76 -0.76
C ILE A 185 0.00 -14.24 -0.53
N THR A 186 -1.15 -13.59 -0.39
CA THR A 186 -1.23 -12.13 -0.31
C THR A 186 -0.73 -11.57 1.02
N GLY A 187 -0.84 -12.34 2.11
CA GLY A 187 -0.36 -11.96 3.44
C GLY A 187 1.16 -11.73 3.52
N GLN A 188 1.94 -12.26 2.58
CA GLN A 188 3.39 -12.02 2.48
C GLN A 188 3.71 -10.60 1.99
N TYR A 189 2.74 -9.89 1.41
CA TYR A 189 2.90 -8.58 0.79
C TYR A 189 2.34 -7.44 1.65
N ILE A 190 2.72 -7.39 2.94
CA ILE A 190 2.19 -6.42 3.93
C ILE A 190 2.38 -4.96 3.48
N LYS A 191 3.48 -4.66 2.79
CA LYS A 191 3.77 -3.33 2.23
C LYS A 191 2.99 -3.00 0.95
N GLN A 192 2.14 -3.92 0.50
CA GLN A 192 1.26 -3.80 -0.67
C GLN A 192 -0.16 -4.27 -0.32
N HIS A 193 -0.65 -3.83 0.84
CA HIS A 193 -1.98 -4.13 1.43
C HIS A 193 -2.10 -5.46 2.17
N GLY A 194 -1.28 -6.46 1.88
CA GLY A 194 -1.29 -7.74 2.60
C GLY A 194 -2.51 -8.60 2.30
N GLU A 195 -3.02 -9.29 3.32
CA GLU A 195 -4.17 -10.19 3.17
C GLU A 195 -5.51 -9.43 3.02
N PRO A 196 -6.56 -10.09 2.49
CA PRO A 196 -7.92 -9.56 2.46
C PRO A 196 -8.40 -9.05 3.82
N ILE A 197 -9.09 -7.91 3.83
CA ILE A 197 -9.73 -7.36 5.03
C ILE A 197 -11.16 -7.88 5.24
N ALA A 198 -11.77 -8.39 4.16
CA ALA A 198 -13.11 -8.97 4.17
C ALA A 198 -13.30 -9.89 2.96
N TRP A 199 -14.23 -10.83 3.06
CA TRP A 199 -14.63 -11.71 1.94
C TRP A 199 -16.04 -12.25 2.18
N GLY A 200 -16.65 -12.80 1.13
CA GLY A 200 -18.02 -13.27 1.18
C GLY A 200 -19.04 -12.14 1.11
N TRP A 201 -20.29 -12.51 0.86
CA TRP A 201 -21.41 -11.57 0.86
C TRP A 201 -21.65 -10.95 2.25
N GLU A 202 -21.41 -11.70 3.33
CA GLU A 202 -21.45 -11.15 4.70
C GLU A 202 -20.34 -10.11 4.92
N GLY A 203 -19.13 -10.37 4.42
CA GLY A 203 -18.02 -9.40 4.47
C GLY A 203 -18.33 -8.14 3.66
N ALA A 204 -18.90 -8.31 2.46
CA ALA A 204 -19.36 -7.21 1.62
C ALA A 204 -20.42 -6.33 2.32
N GLU A 205 -21.31 -6.95 3.09
CA GLU A 205 -22.33 -6.26 3.89
C GLU A 205 -21.71 -5.50 5.06
N LYS A 206 -20.80 -6.13 5.82
CA LYS A 206 -20.10 -5.51 6.95
C LYS A 206 -19.35 -4.25 6.55
N ILE A 207 -18.68 -4.26 5.40
CA ILE A 207 -17.94 -3.10 4.88
C ILE A 207 -18.82 -2.15 4.04
N GLY A 208 -20.12 -2.42 3.93
CA GLY A 208 -21.11 -1.52 3.33
C GLY A 208 -21.10 -1.47 1.79
N VAL A 209 -20.57 -2.47 1.11
CA VAL A 209 -20.43 -2.48 -0.37
C VAL A 209 -21.34 -3.48 -1.08
N LYS A 210 -21.95 -4.44 -0.37
CA LYS A 210 -22.82 -5.49 -0.94
C LYS A 210 -23.86 -4.96 -1.93
N ARG A 211 -24.66 -3.98 -1.51
CA ARG A 211 -25.73 -3.42 -2.35
C ARG A 211 -25.20 -2.79 -3.65
N LYS A 212 -24.04 -2.12 -3.61
CA LYS A 212 -23.44 -1.55 -4.83
C LYS A 212 -23.06 -2.65 -5.81
N ILE A 213 -22.45 -3.73 -5.31
CA ILE A 213 -22.04 -4.88 -6.11
C ILE A 213 -23.26 -5.57 -6.74
N GLU A 214 -24.31 -5.84 -5.96
CA GLU A 214 -25.55 -6.45 -6.44
C GLU A 214 -26.25 -5.62 -7.54
N MET A 215 -26.07 -4.30 -7.53
CA MET A 215 -26.60 -3.38 -8.54
C MET A 215 -25.70 -3.21 -9.77
N GLY A 216 -24.54 -3.88 -9.82
CA GLY A 216 -23.58 -3.71 -10.90
C GLY A 216 -22.84 -2.37 -10.89
N LEU A 217 -22.77 -1.69 -9.73
CA LEU A 217 -22.15 -0.37 -9.59
C LEU A 217 -20.75 -0.49 -9.00
N VAL A 218 -19.84 0.38 -9.45
CA VAL A 218 -18.47 0.53 -8.90
C VAL A 218 -18.20 2.00 -8.61
N ASP A 219 -17.42 2.30 -7.57
CA ASP A 219 -17.00 3.69 -7.31
C ASP A 219 -15.80 4.07 -8.20
N PHE A 220 -14.89 3.11 -8.46
CA PHE A 220 -13.78 3.26 -9.41
C PHE A 220 -13.47 1.93 -10.13
N GLY A 221 -12.90 2.02 -11.32
CA GLY A 221 -12.55 0.86 -12.14
C GLY A 221 -13.71 0.36 -13.00
N ASP A 222 -13.64 -0.90 -13.41
CA ASP A 222 -14.65 -1.54 -14.24
C ASP A 222 -15.40 -2.60 -13.43
N PHE A 223 -16.70 -2.71 -13.65
CA PHE A 223 -17.50 -3.75 -13.00
C PHE A 223 -17.12 -5.14 -13.53
N VAL A 224 -17.02 -6.12 -12.63
CA VAL A 224 -16.71 -7.51 -12.97
C VAL A 224 -17.73 -8.41 -12.28
N ASP A 225 -18.42 -9.22 -13.07
CA ASP A 225 -19.36 -10.22 -12.58
C ASP A 225 -18.68 -11.22 -11.64
N ILE A 226 -19.40 -11.62 -10.58
CA ILE A 226 -18.98 -12.64 -9.63
C ILE A 226 -19.73 -13.93 -10.00
N PRO A 227 -19.04 -15.00 -10.43
CA PRO A 227 -19.67 -16.29 -10.70
C PRO A 227 -20.42 -16.85 -9.47
N ASP A 228 -21.47 -17.63 -9.70
CA ASP A 228 -22.31 -18.20 -8.62
C ASP A 228 -21.55 -19.10 -7.64
N ASP A 229 -20.45 -19.72 -8.09
CA ASP A 229 -19.57 -20.57 -7.27
C ASP A 229 -18.41 -19.81 -6.61
N GLU A 230 -18.35 -18.49 -6.81
CA GLU A 230 -17.35 -17.59 -6.23
C GLU A 230 -17.96 -16.59 -5.25
N VAL A 231 -17.09 -15.97 -4.46
CA VAL A 231 -17.47 -14.90 -3.53
C VAL A 231 -16.55 -13.69 -3.69
N PRO A 232 -17.03 -12.47 -3.39
CA PRO A 232 -16.17 -11.29 -3.43
C PRO A 232 -15.16 -11.32 -2.27
N VAL A 233 -13.95 -10.87 -2.56
CA VAL A 233 -12.82 -10.76 -1.62
C VAL A 233 -12.22 -9.36 -1.74
N PHE A 234 -11.95 -8.72 -0.62
CA PHE A 234 -11.66 -7.28 -0.54
C PHE A 234 -10.30 -6.99 0.09
N TRP A 235 -9.48 -6.19 -0.58
CA TRP A 235 -8.19 -5.70 -0.09
C TRP A 235 -8.22 -4.20 0.11
N GLY A 236 -7.40 -3.69 1.04
CA GLY A 236 -7.07 -2.26 1.03
C GLY A 236 -6.54 -1.81 -0.33
N CYS A 237 -6.78 -0.55 -0.68
CA CYS A 237 -6.41 -0.02 -1.98
C CYS A 237 -5.68 1.32 -1.86
N GLY A 238 -4.58 1.47 -2.62
CA GLY A 238 -3.81 2.71 -2.75
C GLY A 238 -4.54 3.89 -3.41
N VAL A 239 -5.83 3.70 -3.76
CA VAL A 239 -6.75 4.79 -4.10
C VAL A 239 -7.30 5.50 -2.86
N THR A 240 -7.34 4.83 -1.69
CA THR A 240 -7.73 5.44 -0.40
C THR A 240 -7.02 6.77 -0.12
N PRO A 241 -5.68 6.87 -0.17
CA PRO A 241 -5.00 8.13 0.06
C PRO A 241 -5.29 9.19 -1.02
N GLN A 242 -5.55 8.78 -2.26
CA GLN A 242 -5.93 9.71 -3.33
C GLN A 242 -7.31 10.32 -3.06
N VAL A 243 -8.27 9.50 -2.65
CA VAL A 243 -9.62 9.94 -2.26
C VAL A 243 -9.54 10.89 -1.07
N ALA A 244 -8.79 10.53 -0.02
CA ALA A 244 -8.61 11.40 1.14
C ALA A 244 -8.02 12.78 0.75
N VAL A 245 -7.03 12.81 -0.14
CA VAL A 245 -6.45 14.07 -0.66
C VAL A 245 -7.46 14.87 -1.47
N GLN A 246 -8.23 14.22 -2.34
CA GLN A 246 -9.23 14.87 -3.19
C GLN A 246 -10.37 15.47 -2.37
N GLU A 247 -10.87 14.74 -1.37
CA GLU A 247 -11.94 15.17 -0.47
C GLU A 247 -11.51 16.32 0.45
N SER A 248 -10.22 16.36 0.83
CA SER A 248 -9.67 17.41 1.69
C SER A 248 -9.59 18.78 1.00
N ARG A 249 -9.77 18.85 -0.33
CA ARG A 249 -9.75 20.10 -1.14
C ARG A 249 -8.58 21.01 -0.79
N LEU A 250 -7.39 20.40 -0.71
CA LEU A 250 -6.16 21.08 -0.29
C LEU A 250 -5.91 22.33 -1.13
N LYS A 251 -5.44 23.39 -0.47
CA LYS A 251 -5.02 24.62 -1.17
C LYS A 251 -3.67 24.41 -1.84
N GLY A 252 -3.43 25.09 -2.95
CA GLY A 252 -2.19 24.98 -3.74
C GLY A 252 -2.24 23.87 -4.79
N VAL A 253 -1.07 23.50 -5.30
CA VAL A 253 -0.93 22.49 -6.36
C VAL A 253 -0.67 21.13 -5.73
N VAL A 254 -1.38 20.11 -6.20
CA VAL A 254 -1.22 18.71 -5.82
C VAL A 254 -1.05 17.91 -7.10
N MET A 255 -0.14 16.94 -7.11
CA MET A 255 0.05 16.05 -8.24
C MET A 255 -0.16 14.60 -7.80
N SER A 256 -0.62 13.77 -8.71
CA SER A 256 -0.66 12.32 -8.53
C SER A 256 -0.28 11.62 -9.82
N HIS A 257 0.10 10.36 -9.73
CA HIS A 257 0.04 9.49 -10.90
C HIS A 257 -1.40 9.35 -11.41
N LEU A 258 -1.55 8.95 -12.68
CA LEU A 258 -2.81 8.49 -13.23
C LEU A 258 -3.02 7.02 -12.82
N PRO A 259 -4.20 6.60 -12.32
CA PRO A 259 -4.43 5.20 -11.96
C PRO A 259 -4.09 4.24 -13.12
N GLY A 260 -3.33 3.18 -12.83
CA GLY A 260 -2.76 2.25 -13.82
C GLY A 260 -1.38 2.66 -14.39
N TYR A 261 -0.89 3.86 -14.05
CA TYR A 261 0.41 4.38 -14.47
C TYR A 261 1.26 4.57 -13.22
N VAL A 262 2.02 3.56 -12.82
CA VAL A 262 2.70 3.52 -11.52
C VAL A 262 4.22 3.56 -11.68
N TYR A 263 4.90 4.00 -10.63
CA TYR A 263 6.36 4.08 -10.59
C TYR A 263 6.98 2.69 -10.39
N ALA A 264 7.99 2.35 -11.17
CA ALA A 264 8.72 1.07 -11.05
C ALA A 264 10.01 1.23 -10.23
N SER A 265 10.06 0.61 -9.06
CA SER A 265 11.23 0.63 -8.16
C SER A 265 12.30 -0.39 -8.56
N PHE A 266 13.45 -0.41 -7.86
CA PHE A 266 14.47 -1.46 -8.03
C PHE A 266 14.23 -2.69 -7.14
N PHE A 267 13.48 -2.57 -6.04
CA PHE A 267 13.26 -3.68 -5.12
C PHE A 267 12.24 -4.67 -5.68
N ASP A 268 12.53 -5.96 -5.54
CA ASP A 268 11.50 -6.98 -5.73
C ASP A 268 10.44 -6.87 -4.63
N SER A 269 9.22 -7.25 -4.98
CA SER A 269 8.03 -7.10 -4.13
C SER A 269 8.16 -7.77 -2.75
N ILE A 270 9.01 -8.79 -2.62
CA ILE A 270 9.26 -9.58 -1.40
C ILE A 270 10.46 -9.01 -0.59
N THR A 271 11.44 -8.37 -1.24
CA THR A 271 12.75 -8.04 -0.64
C THR A 271 12.72 -6.89 0.37
N LEU A 272 11.65 -6.09 0.43
CA LEU A 272 11.54 -4.96 1.37
C LEU A 272 11.36 -5.38 2.84
N TYR A 273 11.24 -6.69 3.14
CA TYR A 273 11.13 -7.20 4.50
C TYR A 273 12.44 -7.10 5.31
N ILE A 274 13.58 -6.84 4.65
CA ILE A 274 14.92 -7.04 5.26
C ILE A 274 15.61 -5.73 5.67
N GLN A 275 15.09 -4.55 5.30
CA GLN A 275 15.80 -3.29 5.54
C GLN A 275 14.99 -2.36 6.47
N PRO A 276 15.40 -2.18 7.75
CA PRO A 276 14.90 -1.08 8.55
C PRO A 276 15.35 0.25 7.91
N PHE A 277 14.43 1.19 7.79
CA PHE A 277 14.77 2.56 7.38
C PHE A 277 15.83 3.11 8.33
N PRO A 278 16.98 3.62 7.84
CA PRO A 278 17.84 4.41 8.69
C PRO A 278 17.08 5.69 9.06
N VAL A 279 16.79 5.84 10.35
CA VAL A 279 16.40 7.13 10.91
C VAL A 279 17.58 8.06 10.64
N THR A 280 17.44 9.00 9.70
CA THR A 280 18.47 10.00 9.46
C THR A 280 18.63 10.78 10.75
N ALA A 281 19.79 10.62 11.40
CA ALA A 281 20.17 11.40 12.55
C ALA A 281 20.09 12.89 12.17
N SER A 282 19.31 13.65 12.94
CA SER A 282 19.33 15.10 12.91
C SER A 282 20.78 15.59 13.14
N PRO A 283 21.22 16.69 12.49
CA PRO A 283 22.54 17.24 12.73
C PRO A 283 22.68 17.59 14.21
N SER A 284 23.73 17.06 14.84
CA SER A 284 24.04 17.24 16.25
C SER A 284 24.32 18.71 16.55
N ILE A 285 23.63 19.23 17.59
CA ILE A 285 23.99 20.47 18.25
C ILE A 285 25.31 20.21 19.03
N PRO A 286 26.36 21.03 18.86
CA PRO A 286 27.61 20.81 19.56
C PRO A 286 27.47 21.27 21.02
N GLY A 287 27.67 20.34 21.97
CA GLY A 287 27.87 20.68 23.38
C GLY A 287 27.13 19.77 24.35
N ALA A 288 27.69 18.59 24.63
CA ALA A 288 27.53 17.93 25.93
C ALA A 288 28.66 16.91 26.10
N ALA A 289 29.47 17.12 27.14
CA ALA A 289 30.67 16.36 27.44
C ALA A 289 30.37 14.91 27.83
N TYR A 290 31.25 14.01 27.37
CA TYR A 290 31.32 12.61 27.75
C TYR A 290 31.62 12.44 29.25
N ALA A 291 30.86 11.59 29.93
CA ALA A 291 31.27 10.93 31.16
C ALA A 291 31.05 9.41 30.99
N GLN A 292 32.13 8.68 30.77
CA GLN A 292 32.16 7.23 30.80
C GLN A 292 32.22 6.75 32.26
N SER A 293 31.25 5.95 32.67
CA SER A 293 31.39 5.09 33.86
C SER A 293 31.41 3.63 33.41
N ARG A 294 32.54 2.97 33.68
CA ARG A 294 32.75 1.53 33.62
C ARG A 294 31.80 0.80 34.58
N ILE A 295 31.28 -0.35 34.17
CA ILE A 295 30.92 -1.43 35.10
C ILE A 295 31.47 -2.74 34.51
N ASP A 296 32.23 -3.42 35.35
CA ASP A 296 33.01 -4.63 35.10
C ASP A 296 32.16 -5.86 34.80
N GLN A 297 32.73 -6.73 33.97
CA GLN A 297 32.34 -8.12 33.79
C GLN A 297 32.91 -8.94 34.96
N ASP A 298 32.06 -9.62 35.72
CA ASP A 298 32.33 -10.96 36.23
C ASP A 298 31.12 -11.53 36.99
N THR A 299 31.05 -12.86 37.00
CA THR A 299 30.10 -13.75 37.71
C THR A 299 28.84 -14.17 36.93
N ILE A 300 28.85 -15.41 36.40
CA ILE A 300 28.05 -16.57 36.89
C ILE A 300 28.21 -17.75 35.91
N GLY A 301 28.95 -18.77 36.37
CA GLY A 301 28.51 -20.16 36.59
C GLY A 301 27.73 -20.92 35.51
N ALA A 302 28.34 -21.99 35.00
CA ALA A 302 27.75 -23.05 34.21
C ALA A 302 26.69 -23.88 34.96
N ASN A 303 25.57 -24.22 34.30
CA ASN A 303 25.05 -25.59 34.19
C ASN A 303 23.84 -25.72 33.23
N ALA A 304 24.00 -26.61 32.25
CA ALA A 304 23.06 -27.50 31.55
C ALA A 304 21.59 -27.07 31.30
N VAL A 305 21.15 -27.12 30.03
CA VAL A 305 20.38 -28.24 29.42
C VAL A 305 19.85 -27.79 28.04
N THR A 306 20.01 -28.67 27.06
CA THR A 306 19.54 -28.61 25.68
C THR A 306 18.02 -28.43 25.56
N SER A 307 17.56 -27.42 24.81
CA SER A 307 16.38 -27.56 23.94
C SER A 307 16.37 -26.48 22.85
N ARG A 308 16.11 -26.92 21.60
CA ARG A 308 15.94 -26.08 20.42
C ARG A 308 14.56 -25.43 20.46
N PHE A 309 14.49 -24.10 20.48
CA PHE A 309 13.35 -23.32 19.99
C PHE A 309 13.86 -21.99 19.43
N PRO A 310 13.40 -21.54 18.24
CA PRO A 310 13.81 -20.25 17.69
C PRO A 310 13.16 -19.11 18.47
N LEU A 311 13.99 -18.16 18.93
CA LEU A 311 13.56 -16.93 19.59
C LEU A 311 12.72 -16.08 18.63
N PHE A 312 11.44 -15.92 18.95
CA PHE A 312 10.65 -14.78 18.50
C PHE A 312 11.05 -13.56 19.35
N PHE A 313 11.74 -12.59 18.75
CA PHE A 313 11.90 -11.27 19.33
C PHE A 313 10.57 -10.51 19.20
N ALA A 314 9.77 -10.51 20.26
CA ALA A 314 8.69 -9.55 20.45
C ALA A 314 9.30 -8.22 20.94
N VAL A 315 9.34 -7.20 20.08
CA VAL A 315 9.63 -5.84 20.52
C VAL A 315 8.34 -5.27 21.11
N VAL A 316 8.28 -5.25 22.45
CA VAL A 316 7.29 -4.50 23.23
C VAL A 316 7.68 -3.02 23.14
N VAL A 317 6.86 -2.21 22.46
CA VAL A 317 6.96 -0.75 22.56
C VAL A 317 6.27 -0.35 23.86
N ILE A 318 7.08 -0.03 24.87
CA ILE A 318 6.61 0.63 26.10
C ILE A 318 6.33 2.10 25.73
N VAL A 319 5.06 2.47 25.70
CA VAL A 319 4.65 3.88 25.69
C VAL A 319 4.47 4.29 27.16
N GLU A 320 5.37 5.15 27.65
CA GLU A 320 5.13 5.89 28.90
C GLU A 320 4.00 6.90 28.66
N GLU A 321 2.79 6.59 29.12
CA GLU A 321 1.77 7.59 29.39
C GLU A 321 1.57 7.73 30.90
N LYS A 322 2.02 8.87 31.43
CA LYS A 322 1.73 9.32 32.78
C LYS A 322 0.39 10.08 32.78
N PHE A 323 -0.55 9.58 33.58
CA PHE A 323 -1.75 10.23 34.14
C PHE A 323 -2.93 10.56 33.20
N PHE A 324 -3.99 9.73 33.23
CA PHE A 324 -5.19 9.99 34.06
C PHE A 324 -6.03 8.71 34.23
N THR A 325 -6.63 8.59 35.41
CA THR A 325 -7.27 7.42 35.99
C THR A 325 -8.70 7.13 35.48
N SER A 326 -9.07 5.85 35.53
CA SER A 326 -10.41 5.28 35.72
C SER A 326 -11.28 5.03 34.47
N SER A 327 -11.38 3.75 34.08
CA SER A 327 -12.65 3.00 34.02
C SER A 327 -12.46 1.69 33.24
N LYS A 328 -12.83 0.58 33.86
CA LYS A 328 -12.73 -0.80 33.34
C LYS A 328 -13.87 -1.09 32.35
N SER A 329 -13.54 -1.70 31.22
CA SER A 329 -14.48 -2.61 30.53
C SER A 329 -13.73 -3.56 29.60
N LEU A 330 -13.74 -4.85 30.00
CA LEU A 330 -13.28 -5.99 29.21
C LEU A 330 -14.15 -6.16 27.96
N ILE A 331 -13.53 -6.45 26.81
CA ILE A 331 -14.20 -7.11 25.68
C ILE A 331 -13.53 -8.47 25.46
N ARG A 332 -14.32 -9.53 25.65
CA ARG A 332 -13.96 -10.92 25.38
C ARG A 332 -13.86 -11.16 23.88
N ILE A 333 -12.77 -11.79 23.44
CA ILE A 333 -12.66 -12.40 22.11
C ILE A 333 -13.13 -13.85 22.24
N CYS A 334 -14.12 -14.23 21.43
CA CYS A 334 -14.66 -15.58 21.35
C CYS A 334 -13.96 -16.35 20.20
N PRO A 335 -13.38 -17.54 20.42
CA PRO A 335 -12.89 -18.39 19.34
C PRO A 335 -14.00 -19.37 18.91
N GLN A 336 -14.24 -19.49 17.61
CA GLN A 336 -14.92 -20.67 17.05
C GLN A 336 -14.06 -21.28 15.95
N PHE A 337 -13.42 -22.39 16.30
CA PHE A 337 -12.94 -23.40 15.37
C PHE A 337 -14.07 -24.43 15.20
N ASN A 338 -14.50 -24.68 13.96
CA ASN A 338 -15.22 -25.89 13.62
C ASN A 338 -14.33 -26.71 12.68
N VAL A 339 -13.93 -27.88 13.18
CA VAL A 339 -13.21 -28.92 12.45
C VAL A 339 -14.25 -29.84 11.82
N CYS A 340 -14.26 -29.95 10.49
CA CYS A 340 -15.01 -30.98 9.79
C CYS A 340 -14.19 -32.28 9.79
N HIS A 341 -14.67 -33.30 10.51
CA HIS A 341 -14.22 -34.67 10.33
C HIS A 341 -14.95 -35.30 9.14
N GLY A 342 -14.18 -35.75 8.14
CA GLY A 342 -14.66 -36.68 7.13
C GLY A 342 -14.64 -38.10 7.67
N SER A 343 -15.81 -38.74 7.77
CA SER A 343 -15.95 -40.18 7.94
C SER A 343 -16.17 -40.81 6.58
N GLY A 344 -15.21 -41.63 6.15
CA GLY A 344 -15.41 -42.59 5.09
C GLY A 344 -16.08 -43.85 5.61
N SER A 345 -16.98 -44.40 4.78
CA SER A 345 -17.34 -45.81 4.71
C SER A 345 -17.80 -46.11 3.29
#